data_AF-A0A7W0CV15-F1
#
_entry.id   AF-A0A7W0CV15-F1
#
_cell.length_a   1.000
_cell.length_b   1.000
_cell.length_c   1.000
_cell.angle_alpha   90.00
_cell.angle_beta   90.00
_cell.angle_gamma   90.00
#
_symmetry.space_group_name_H-M   'P 1'
#
loop_
_entity.id
_entity.type
_entity.pdbx_description
1 polymer ?
#
loop_
_entity_poly.entity_id
_entity_poly.type
_entity_poly.pdbx_seq_one_letter_code
_entity_poly.pdbx_strand_id
1 'polypeptide(L)'
;MDDDFEMAEHLVLGVMAMIAAYERIAKLLLTLPLPISLPAWTVGGADSKVQVGAIDKVQRLVWEMPLSEELAQLLKEAVIEWLTLHDLNILLLHREEELSHDRPMIVHAIIRASERITQAEVLAGLRMIEE
;
A
#
# COMPACT_ATOMS: atom_id res chain seq x y z
N MET A 1 14.88 25.69 -14.17
CA MET A 1 13.61 25.21 -13.60
C MET A 1 14.01 24.71 -12.23
N ASP A 2 13.54 25.35 -11.17
CA ASP A 2 14.10 25.15 -9.82
C ASP A 2 13.85 23.72 -9.34
N ASP A 3 14.90 23.05 -8.88
CA ASP A 3 14.86 21.66 -8.37
C ASP A 3 13.78 21.47 -7.27
N ASP A 4 13.49 22.55 -6.52
CA ASP A 4 12.42 22.61 -5.51
C ASP A 4 11.02 22.45 -6.11
N PHE A 5 10.78 22.95 -7.33
CA PHE A 5 9.49 22.83 -8.02
C PHE A 5 9.28 21.40 -8.53
N GLU A 6 10.31 20.79 -9.12
CA GLU A 6 10.26 19.40 -9.58
C GLU A 6 10.06 18.42 -8.41
N MET A 7 10.70 18.68 -7.27
CA MET A 7 10.53 17.91 -6.04
C MET A 7 9.10 18.01 -5.50
N ALA A 8 8.51 19.21 -5.50
CA ALA A 8 7.14 19.42 -5.05
C ALA A 8 6.14 18.66 -5.93
N GLU A 9 6.33 18.67 -7.26
CA GLU A 9 5.49 17.90 -8.19
C GLU A 9 5.60 16.39 -7.96
N HIS A 10 6.82 15.87 -7.80
CA HIS A 10 7.05 14.46 -7.49
C HIS A 10 6.43 14.05 -6.16
N LEU A 11 6.52 14.90 -5.14
CA LEU A 11 5.91 14.66 -3.84
C LEU A 11 4.38 14.56 -3.95
N VAL A 12 3.75 15.49 -4.68
CA VAL A 12 2.31 15.46 -4.93
C VAL A 12 1.91 14.18 -5.66
N LEU A 13 2.65 13.79 -6.70
CA LEU A 13 2.40 12.55 -7.43
C LEU A 13 2.53 11.32 -6.53
N GLY A 14 3.56 11.25 -5.69
CA GLY A 14 3.76 10.17 -4.73
C GLY A 14 2.62 10.07 -3.72
N VAL A 15 2.18 11.20 -3.16
CA VAL A 15 1.05 11.23 -2.21
C VAL A 15 -0.26 10.81 -2.88
N MET A 16 -0.54 11.29 -4.09
CA MET A 16 -1.74 10.90 -4.84
C MET A 16 -1.74 9.41 -5.20
N ALA A 17 -0.59 8.88 -5.65
CA ALA A 17 -0.43 7.47 -5.96
C ALA A 17 -0.66 6.59 -4.73
N MET A 18 -0.11 7.00 -3.59
CA MET A 18 -0.30 6.31 -2.31
C MET A 18 -1.76 6.28 -1.87
N ILE A 19 -2.46 7.43 -1.88
CA ILE A 19 -3.88 7.49 -1.50
C ILE A 19 -4.70 6.54 -2.40
N ALA A 20 -4.48 6.60 -3.71
CA ALA A 20 -5.14 5.71 -4.66
C ALA A 20 -4.85 4.22 -4.38
N ALA A 21 -3.61 3.87 -4.05
CA ALA A 21 -3.22 2.50 -3.74
C ALA A 21 -3.90 1.98 -2.46
N TYR A 22 -4.01 2.81 -1.41
CA TYR A 22 -4.73 2.49 -0.18
C TYR A 22 -6.21 2.18 -0.45
N GLU A 23 -6.86 3.02 -1.26
CA GLU A 23 -8.26 2.80 -1.63
C GLU A 23 -8.45 1.51 -2.43
N ARG A 24 -7.53 1.19 -3.36
CA ARG A 24 -7.59 -0.03 -4.18
C ARG A 24 -7.53 -1.29 -3.32
N ILE A 25 -6.59 -1.36 -2.39
CA ILE A 25 -6.48 -2.52 -1.50
C ILE A 25 -7.67 -2.61 -0.57
N ALA A 26 -8.14 -1.49 -0.01
CA ALA A 26 -9.35 -1.50 0.80
C ALA A 26 -10.54 -2.07 0.02
N LYS A 27 -10.72 -1.65 -1.24
CA LYS A 27 -11.77 -2.19 -2.13
C LYS A 27 -11.57 -3.67 -2.41
N LEU A 28 -10.35 -4.10 -2.75
CA LEU A 28 -10.02 -5.50 -3.04
C LEU A 28 -10.24 -6.41 -1.82
N LEU A 29 -9.96 -5.93 -0.61
CA LEU A 29 -10.23 -6.72 0.60
C LEU A 29 -11.72 -6.74 0.96
N LEU A 30 -12.48 -5.69 0.62
CA LEU A 30 -13.93 -5.65 0.81
C LEU A 30 -14.68 -6.59 -0.14
N THR A 31 -14.12 -6.92 -1.31
CA THR A 31 -14.72 -7.92 -2.21
C THR A 31 -14.51 -9.35 -1.72
N LEU A 32 -13.57 -9.57 -0.79
CA LEU A 32 -13.32 -10.86 -0.18
C LEU A 32 -14.19 -11.03 1.08
N PRO A 33 -14.65 -12.24 1.41
CA PRO A 33 -15.37 -12.53 2.65
C PRO A 33 -14.42 -12.59 3.87
N LEU A 34 -13.50 -11.63 3.96
CA LEU A 34 -12.52 -11.52 5.03
C LEU A 34 -13.09 -10.67 6.17
N PRO A 35 -13.05 -11.13 7.44
CA PRO A 35 -13.41 -10.32 8.60
C PRO A 35 -12.26 -9.38 8.98
N ILE A 36 -11.77 -8.63 7.99
CA ILE A 36 -10.60 -7.76 8.15
C ILE A 36 -10.88 -6.40 7.54
N SER A 37 -10.83 -5.39 8.40
CA SER A 37 -10.74 -4.00 7.98
C SER A 37 -9.27 -3.62 8.05
N LEU A 38 -8.64 -3.27 6.93
CA LEU A 38 -7.38 -2.56 7.01
C LEU A 38 -7.66 -1.18 7.60
N PRO A 39 -6.78 -0.68 8.49
CA PRO A 39 -6.96 0.64 9.05
C PRO A 39 -6.92 1.68 7.92
N ALA A 40 -7.95 2.53 7.90
CA ALA A 40 -7.99 3.65 6.97
C ALA A 40 -6.82 4.61 7.25
N TRP A 41 -6.34 5.27 6.21
CA TRP A 41 -5.35 6.33 6.38
C TRP A 41 -5.96 7.45 7.22
N THR A 42 -5.36 7.75 8.38
CA THR A 42 -5.77 8.85 9.25
C THR A 42 -4.59 9.78 9.49
N VAL A 43 -4.83 11.08 9.35
CA VAL A 43 -3.85 12.13 9.65
C VAL A 43 -3.59 12.10 11.16
N GLY A 44 -2.47 11.53 11.58
CA GLY A 44 -2.04 11.42 12.99
C GLY A 44 -2.08 10.02 13.61
N GLY A 45 -2.48 8.98 12.86
CA GLY A 45 -2.72 7.64 13.40
C GLY A 45 -1.77 6.55 12.90
N ALA A 46 -0.52 6.86 12.58
CA ALA A 46 0.45 5.88 12.09
C ALA A 46 1.12 5.09 13.22
N ASP A 47 0.36 4.35 14.02
CA ASP A 47 0.94 3.34 14.92
C ASP A 47 1.23 2.08 14.09
N SER A 48 2.49 1.90 13.70
CA SER A 48 2.95 0.79 12.86
C SER A 48 2.71 -0.58 13.52
N LYS A 49 2.64 -0.67 14.85
CA LYS A 49 2.45 -1.96 15.55
C LYS A 49 1.06 -2.55 15.32
N VAL A 50 0.03 -1.72 15.30
CA VAL A 50 -1.35 -2.15 15.05
C VAL A 50 -1.48 -2.67 13.61
N GLN A 51 -0.73 -2.06 12.70
CA GLN A 51 -0.82 -2.32 11.27
C GLN A 51 -0.09 -3.60 10.88
N VAL A 52 1.13 -3.82 11.38
CA VAL A 52 1.84 -5.10 11.19
C VAL A 52 1.00 -6.28 11.69
N GLY A 53 0.36 -6.14 12.86
CA GLY A 53 -0.53 -7.17 13.39
C GLY A 53 -1.77 -7.44 12.52
N ALA A 54 -2.34 -6.39 11.90
CA ALA A 54 -3.44 -6.53 10.95
C ALA A 54 -2.99 -7.27 9.68
N ILE A 55 -1.80 -6.94 9.16
CA ILE A 55 -1.21 -7.57 7.96
C ILE A 55 -0.92 -9.06 8.18
N ASP A 56 -0.29 -9.42 9.30
CA ASP A 56 -0.05 -10.83 9.66
C ASP A 56 -1.35 -11.62 9.78
N LYS A 57 -2.43 -10.97 10.21
CA LYS A 57 -3.76 -11.59 10.27
C LYS A 57 -4.34 -11.77 8.86
N VAL A 58 -4.21 -10.78 7.97
CA VAL A 58 -4.63 -10.89 6.56
C VAL A 58 -3.89 -12.01 5.87
N GLN A 59 -2.57 -12.06 5.97
CA GLN A 59 -1.77 -13.09 5.31
C GLN A 59 -2.12 -14.51 5.74
N ARG A 60 -2.46 -14.72 7.01
CA ARG A 60 -2.92 -16.03 7.51
C ARG A 60 -4.30 -16.36 6.98
N LEU A 61 -5.25 -15.43 7.08
CA LEU A 61 -6.63 -15.68 6.65
C LEU A 61 -6.72 -15.93 5.15
N VAL A 62 -5.92 -15.24 4.33
CA VAL A 62 -5.87 -15.48 2.86
C VAL A 62 -5.52 -16.93 2.52
N TRP A 63 -4.67 -17.62 3.30
CA TRP A 63 -4.36 -19.05 3.09
C TRP A 63 -5.43 -20.02 3.57
N GLU A 64 -6.26 -19.59 4.52
CA GLU A 64 -7.35 -20.41 5.06
C GLU A 64 -8.61 -20.30 4.21
N MET A 65 -8.65 -19.37 3.26
CA MET A 65 -9.76 -19.20 2.34
C MET A 65 -9.71 -20.20 1.17
N PRO A 66 -10.87 -20.57 0.61
CA PRO A 66 -10.95 -21.42 -0.57
C PRO A 66 -10.64 -20.62 -1.85
N LEU A 67 -9.48 -19.98 -1.91
CA LEU A 67 -8.99 -19.24 -3.07
C LEU A 67 -8.05 -20.14 -3.89
N SER A 68 -7.90 -19.86 -5.18
CA SER A 68 -6.77 -20.41 -5.94
C SER A 68 -5.44 -19.95 -5.33
N GLU A 69 -4.40 -20.79 -5.45
CA GLU A 69 -3.05 -20.49 -4.94
C GLU A 69 -2.50 -19.19 -5.55
N GLU A 70 -2.80 -18.94 -6.83
CA GLU A 70 -2.38 -17.73 -7.53
C GLU A 70 -3.06 -16.47 -6.95
N LEU A 71 -4.37 -16.51 -6.72
CA LEU A 71 -5.10 -15.39 -6.11
C LEU A 71 -4.66 -15.15 -4.66
N ALA A 72 -4.44 -16.21 -3.89
CA ALA A 72 -3.91 -16.10 -2.53
C ALA A 72 -2.53 -15.42 -2.50
N GLN A 73 -1.64 -15.79 -3.44
CA GLN A 73 -0.32 -15.19 -3.56
C GLN A 73 -0.40 -13.70 -3.95
N LEU A 74 -1.22 -13.34 -4.93
CA LEU A 74 -1.45 -11.95 -5.35
C LEU A 74 -1.95 -11.07 -4.19
N LEU A 75 -2.89 -11.59 -3.39
CA LEU A 75 -3.42 -10.87 -2.24
C LEU A 75 -2.36 -10.66 -1.16
N LYS A 76 -1.49 -11.65 -0.91
CA LYS A 76 -0.37 -11.49 0.03
C LYS A 76 0.59 -10.41 -0.43
N GLU A 77 0.96 -10.41 -1.71
CA GLU A 77 1.85 -9.41 -2.29
C GLU A 77 1.25 -8.01 -2.18
N ALA A 78 -0.02 -7.83 -2.56
CA ALA A 78 -0.71 -6.55 -2.43
C ALA A 78 -0.68 -6.03 -0.98
N VAL A 79 -0.96 -6.90 -0.01
CA VAL A 79 -0.99 -6.56 1.41
C VAL A 79 0.41 -6.21 1.95
N ILE A 80 1.47 -6.86 1.46
CA ILE A 80 2.86 -6.49 1.79
C ILE A 80 3.20 -5.11 1.22
N GLU A 81 2.82 -4.84 -0.03
CA GLU A 81 3.07 -3.54 -0.65
C GLU A 81 2.31 -2.42 0.06
N TRP A 82 1.11 -2.70 0.58
CA TRP A 82 0.39 -1.76 1.44
C TRP A 82 1.19 -1.38 2.68
N LEU A 83 1.79 -2.37 3.36
CA LEU A 83 2.62 -2.13 4.54
C LEU A 83 3.88 -1.33 4.16
N THR A 84 4.52 -1.69 3.05
CA THR A 84 5.65 -0.93 2.49
C THR A 84 5.27 0.53 2.26
N LEU A 85 4.12 0.80 1.63
CA LEU A 85 3.63 2.17 1.46
C LEU A 85 3.39 2.87 2.79
N HIS A 86 2.85 2.16 3.78
CA HIS A 86 2.65 2.72 5.11
C HIS A 86 3.95 3.16 5.75
N ASP A 87 4.95 2.30 5.77
CA ASP A 87 6.25 2.58 6.39
C ASP A 87 6.97 3.71 5.64
N LEU A 88 6.93 3.71 4.31
CA LEU A 88 7.48 4.80 3.49
C LEU A 88 6.78 6.13 3.77
N ASN A 89 5.47 6.13 4.01
CA ASN A 89 4.74 7.34 4.40
C ASN A 89 5.12 7.82 5.80
N ILE A 90 5.31 6.92 6.77
CA ILE A 90 5.83 7.28 8.09
C ILE A 90 7.18 7.98 7.93
N LEU A 91 8.09 7.41 7.13
CA LEU A 91 9.41 7.98 6.85
C LEU A 91 9.31 9.34 6.16
N LEU A 92 8.38 9.49 5.21
CA LEU A 92 8.15 10.77 4.53
C LEU A 92 7.63 11.87 5.48
N LEU A 93 6.79 11.49 6.46
CA LEU A 93 6.17 12.40 7.43
C LEU A 93 7.05 12.66 8.67
N HIS A 94 7.98 11.77 9.01
CA HIS A 94 8.86 11.92 10.18
C HIS A 94 10.16 12.65 9.81
N ARG A 95 10.32 13.83 10.45
CA ARG A 95 11.53 14.67 10.53
C ARG A 95 12.00 15.31 9.23
N GLU A 96 11.68 16.60 9.12
CA GLU A 96 12.09 17.45 8.00
C GLU A 96 13.61 17.61 7.86
N GLU A 97 14.38 17.47 8.94
CA GLU A 97 15.82 17.81 8.97
C GLU A 97 16.77 16.64 8.66
N GLU A 98 16.41 15.38 8.97
CA GLU A 98 17.33 14.23 8.82
C GLU A 98 17.20 13.50 7.47
N LEU A 99 16.05 13.59 6.79
CA LEU A 99 15.76 12.81 5.58
C LEU A 99 15.73 13.62 4.27
N SER A 100 16.12 14.91 4.28
CA SER A 100 16.03 15.77 3.09
C SER A 100 16.74 15.19 1.86
N HIS A 101 17.85 14.46 2.06
CA HIS A 101 18.63 13.82 1.01
C HIS A 101 17.97 12.53 0.47
N ASP A 102 17.19 11.83 1.30
CA ASP A 102 16.56 10.55 0.95
C ASP A 102 15.11 10.71 0.46
N ARG A 103 14.49 11.87 0.67
CA ARG A 103 13.11 12.17 0.20
C ARG A 103 12.85 11.80 -1.26
N PRO A 104 13.72 12.11 -2.24
CA PRO A 104 13.47 11.74 -3.63
C PRO A 104 13.35 10.22 -3.81
N MET A 105 14.20 9.47 -3.12
CA MET A 105 14.20 8.00 -3.15
C MET A 105 12.94 7.44 -2.48
N ILE A 106 12.51 8.02 -1.36
CA ILE A 106 11.28 7.62 -0.65
C ILE A 106 10.05 7.86 -1.55
N VAL A 107 9.95 9.02 -2.19
CA VAL A 107 8.86 9.33 -3.13
C VAL A 107 8.84 8.34 -4.29
N HIS A 108 9.99 8.04 -4.89
CA HIS A 108 10.06 7.05 -5.96
C HIS A 108 9.66 5.64 -5.48
N ALA A 109 10.08 5.24 -4.27
CA ALA A 109 9.67 3.97 -3.67
C ALA A 109 8.14 3.90 -3.44
N ILE A 110 7.53 5.00 -3.01
CA ILE A 110 6.06 5.13 -2.85
C ILE A 110 5.36 4.92 -4.20
N ILE A 111 5.83 5.58 -5.26
CA ILE A 111 5.25 5.42 -6.60
C ILE A 111 5.34 3.95 -7.02
N ARG A 112 6.52 3.33 -6.89
CA ARG A 112 6.74 1.93 -7.27
C ARG A 112 5.87 0.93 -6.50
N ALA A 113 5.72 1.11 -5.19
CA ALA A 113 4.85 0.26 -4.40
C ALA A 113 3.38 0.45 -4.81
N SER A 114 2.96 1.69 -5.08
CA SER A 114 1.60 2.00 -5.57
C SER A 114 1.29 1.35 -6.93
N GLU A 115 2.28 1.31 -7.84
CA GLU A 115 2.18 0.62 -9.13
C GLU A 115 1.96 -0.90 -8.94
N ARG A 116 2.74 -1.53 -8.06
CA ARG A 116 2.64 -2.98 -7.78
C ARG A 116 1.29 -3.35 -7.19
N ILE A 117 0.75 -2.51 -6.30
CA ILE A 117 -0.60 -2.66 -5.76
C ILE A 117 -1.65 -2.59 -6.87
N THR A 118 -1.54 -1.61 -7.76
CA THR A 118 -2.47 -1.46 -8.88
C THR A 118 -2.43 -2.69 -9.79
N GLN A 119 -1.23 -3.21 -10.08
CA GLN A 119 -1.08 -4.42 -10.87
C GLN A 119 -1.69 -5.65 -10.18
N ALA A 120 -1.45 -5.82 -8.88
CA ALA A 120 -2.01 -6.92 -8.11
C ALA A 120 -3.55 -6.86 -8.06
N GLU A 121 -4.13 -5.66 -7.93
CA GLU A 121 -5.59 -5.46 -7.97
C GLU A 121 -6.18 -5.83 -9.32
N VAL A 122 -5.57 -5.40 -10.43
CA VAL A 122 -6.02 -5.76 -11.78
C VAL A 122 -5.95 -7.28 -12.00
N LEU A 123 -4.85 -7.92 -11.61
CA LEU A 123 -4.68 -9.36 -11.76
C LEU A 123 -5.67 -10.14 -10.88
N ALA A 124 -5.85 -9.73 -9.62
CA ALA A 124 -6.82 -10.35 -8.73
C ALA A 124 -8.25 -10.21 -9.27
N GLY A 125 -8.62 -9.02 -9.78
CA GLY A 125 -9.92 -8.78 -10.39
C GLY A 125 -10.18 -9.65 -11.63
N LEU A 126 -9.17 -9.88 -12.47
CA LEU A 126 -9.27 -10.80 -13.61
C LEU A 126 -9.50 -12.25 -13.15
N ARG A 127 -8.76 -12.71 -12.14
CA ARG A 127 -8.89 -14.07 -11.61
C ARG A 127 -10.23 -14.32 -10.93
N MET A 128 -10.74 -13.35 -10.19
CA MET A 128 -12.06 -13.43 -9.55
C MET A 128 -13.23 -13.52 -10.55
N ILE A 129 -13.04 -13.17 -11.83
CA ILE A 129 -14.05 -13.33 -12.89
C ILE A 129 -13.97 -14.74 -13.52
N GLU A 130 -12.81 -15.38 -13.47
CA GLU A 130 -12.56 -16.71 -14.05
C GLU A 130 -12.98 -17.86 -13.12
N GLU A 131 -13.13 -17.59 -11.82
CA GLU A 131 -13.64 -18.51 -10.78
C GLU A 131 -15.17 -18.45 -10.66
#